data_AF-A0A819KVG3-F1
#
_entry.id   AF-A0A819KVG3-F1
#
_cell.length_a   1.000
_cell.length_b   1.000
_cell.length_c   1.000
_cell.angle_alpha   90.00
_cell.angle_beta   90.00
_cell.angle_gamma   90.00
#
_symmetry.space_group_name_H-M   'P 1'
#
loop_
_entity.id
_entity.type
_entity.pdbx_description
1 polymer ?
#
loop_
_entity_poly.entity_id
_entity_poly.type
_entity_poly.pdbx_seq_one_letter_code
_entity_poly.pdbx_strand_id
1 'polypeptide(L)'
;LGHFFYRFLCGESGADVYDRVSLFLDSLFREMDNGHHDSTKNILIVSHELFIRLFLMRYFRWTVDQLNSLKVLDNCEICELIKKDGVYTLNEDKRLLTQSL
;
A
#
# COMPACT_ATOMS: atom_id res chain seq x y z
N LEU A 1 -13.11 0.04 17.04
CA LEU A 1 -12.58 -1.10 16.24
C LEU A 1 -12.65 -0.68 14.78
N GLY A 2 -11.50 -0.34 14.17
CA GLY A 2 -11.45 0.11 12.78
C GLY A 2 -11.49 -1.06 11.77
N HIS A 3 -11.57 -0.73 10.47
CA HIS A 3 -11.61 -1.70 9.37
C HIS A 3 -10.49 -2.76 9.42
N PHE A 4 -9.36 -2.43 10.02
CA PHE A 4 -8.23 -3.34 10.17
C PHE A 4 -8.56 -4.60 10.99
N PHE A 5 -9.33 -4.48 12.08
CA PHE A 5 -9.59 -5.60 13.00
C PHE A 5 -10.96 -6.25 12.81
N TYR A 6 -11.86 -5.61 12.06
CA TYR A 6 -13.20 -6.14 11.85
C TYR A 6 -13.18 -7.34 10.91
N ARG A 7 -13.87 -8.43 11.27
CA ARG A 7 -13.98 -9.65 10.45
C ARG A 7 -15.45 -9.97 10.20
N PHE A 8 -15.84 -10.13 8.94
CA PHE A 8 -17.17 -10.63 8.57
C PHE A 8 -17.33 -12.11 8.93
N LEU A 9 -18.57 -12.57 9.11
CA LEU A 9 -18.86 -13.99 9.26
C LEU A 9 -18.38 -14.74 8.00
N CYS A 10 -17.47 -15.70 8.18
CA CYS A 10 -16.78 -16.42 7.10
C CYS A 10 -15.96 -15.53 6.13
N GLY A 11 -15.68 -14.29 6.51
CA GLY A 11 -14.87 -13.36 5.73
C GLY A 11 -13.51 -13.09 6.37
N GLU A 12 -12.78 -12.18 5.76
CA GLU A 12 -11.44 -11.78 6.21
C GLU A 12 -11.50 -10.44 6.95
N SER A 13 -10.51 -10.22 7.80
CA SER A 13 -10.22 -8.92 8.40
C SER A 13 -9.14 -8.19 7.61
N GLY A 14 -9.01 -6.87 7.83
CA GLY A 14 -7.89 -6.11 7.26
C GLY A 14 -6.53 -6.65 7.69
N ALA A 15 -6.41 -7.23 8.89
CA ALA A 15 -5.21 -7.90 9.36
C ALA A 15 -4.87 -9.15 8.52
N ASP A 16 -5.87 -9.98 8.20
CA ASP A 16 -5.67 -11.16 7.34
C ASP A 16 -5.17 -10.76 5.93
N VAL A 17 -5.69 -9.64 5.40
CA VAL A 17 -5.24 -9.08 4.12
C VAL A 17 -3.83 -8.49 4.24
N TYR A 18 -3.50 -7.84 5.36
CA TYR A 18 -2.19 -7.25 5.63
C TYR A 18 -1.07 -8.30 5.64
N ASP A 19 -1.32 -9.48 6.17
CA ASP A 19 -0.36 -10.59 6.14
C ASP A 19 -0.03 -11.00 4.69
N ARG A 20 -1.05 -11.09 3.82
CA ARG A 20 -0.82 -11.39 2.40
C ARG A 20 -0.13 -10.26 1.65
N VAL A 21 -0.44 -9.01 1.97
CA VAL A 21 0.26 -7.84 1.44
C VAL A 21 1.75 -7.89 1.80
N SER A 22 2.09 -8.34 3.01
CA SER A 22 3.47 -8.52 3.44
C SER A 22 4.20 -9.55 2.57
N LEU A 23 3.58 -10.72 2.34
CA LEU A 23 4.15 -11.76 1.47
C LEU A 23 4.31 -11.30 0.01
N PHE A 24 3.37 -10.50 -0.48
CA PHE A 24 3.44 -9.89 -1.80
C PHE A 24 4.64 -8.92 -1.90
N LEU A 25 4.81 -8.02 -0.92
CA LEU A 25 5.92 -7.07 -0.87
C LEU A 25 7.28 -7.77 -0.84
N ASP A 26 7.43 -8.83 -0.04
CA ASP A 26 8.68 -9.60 0.03
C ASP A 26 9.02 -10.26 -1.31
N SER A 27 8.01 -10.73 -2.04
CA SER A 27 8.19 -11.29 -3.38
C SER A 27 8.49 -10.23 -4.43
N LEU A 28 7.84 -9.07 -4.32
CA LEU A 28 8.08 -7.94 -5.22
C LEU A 28 9.51 -7.44 -5.11
N PHE A 29 10.02 -7.18 -3.90
CA PHE A 29 11.39 -6.70 -3.72
C PHE A 29 12.44 -7.72 -4.17
N ARG A 30 12.21 -9.01 -3.89
CA ARG A 30 13.10 -10.06 -4.41
C ARG A 30 13.15 -10.07 -5.93
N GLU A 31 12.03 -9.87 -6.61
CA GLU A 31 12.01 -9.81 -8.08
C GLU A 31 12.71 -8.55 -8.61
N MET A 32 12.62 -7.43 -7.89
CA MET A 32 13.38 -6.22 -8.20
C MET A 32 14.89 -6.41 -8.02
N ASP A 33 15.30 -7.13 -6.98
CA ASP A 33 16.72 -7.34 -6.63
C ASP A 33 17.40 -8.44 -7.46
N ASN A 34 16.65 -9.45 -7.91
CA ASN A 34 17.18 -10.57 -8.70
C ASN A 34 17.63 -10.19 -10.13
N GLY A 35 17.54 -8.91 -10.51
CA GLY A 35 17.94 -8.43 -11.83
C GLY A 35 17.00 -8.84 -12.97
N HIS A 36 15.86 -9.45 -12.65
CA HIS A 36 14.79 -9.74 -13.62
C HIS A 36 14.01 -8.48 -14.02
N HIS A 37 14.02 -7.45 -13.17
CA HIS A 37 13.39 -6.16 -13.45
C HIS A 37 14.39 -5.14 -14.00
N ASP A 38 14.03 -4.54 -15.13
CA ASP A 38 14.75 -3.39 -15.68
C ASP A 38 14.50 -2.17 -14.80
N SER A 39 15.54 -1.69 -14.13
CA SER A 39 15.47 -0.54 -13.20
C SER A 39 15.00 0.78 -13.84
N THR A 40 14.96 0.86 -15.17
CA THR A 40 14.41 2.02 -15.90
C THR A 40 12.89 1.96 -16.09
N LYS A 41 12.25 0.83 -15.76
CA LYS A 41 10.81 0.61 -15.94
C LYS A 41 10.03 0.79 -14.65
N ASN A 42 8.83 1.32 -14.81
CA ASN A 42 7.84 1.44 -13.73
C ASN A 42 7.14 0.10 -13.50
N ILE A 43 6.76 -0.14 -12.24
CA ILE A 43 5.93 -1.27 -11.83
C ILE A 43 4.49 -0.76 -11.66
N LEU A 44 3.53 -1.41 -12.32
CA LEU A 44 2.12 -1.11 -12.18
C LEU A 44 1.44 -2.20 -11.33
N ILE A 45 0.76 -1.77 -10.27
CA ILE A 45 -0.04 -2.65 -9.41
C ILE A 45 -1.50 -2.24 -9.57
N VAL A 46 -2.35 -3.18 -10.00
CA VAL A 46 -3.80 -3.00 -10.09
C VAL A 46 -4.46 -3.82 -8.99
N SER A 47 -5.17 -3.17 -8.09
CA SER A 47 -5.82 -3.83 -6.95
C SER A 47 -6.95 -2.98 -6.39
N HIS A 48 -7.53 -3.41 -5.27
CA HIS A 48 -8.61 -2.72 -4.58
C HIS A 48 -8.09 -1.66 -3.60
N GLU A 49 -8.96 -0.73 -3.20
CA GLU A 49 -8.63 0.38 -2.28
C GLU A 49 -7.97 -0.12 -0.98
N LEU A 50 -8.50 -1.20 -0.39
CA LEU A 50 -8.06 -1.72 0.90
C LEU A 50 -6.66 -2.29 0.77
N PHE A 51 -6.40 -3.00 -0.33
CA PHE A 51 -5.07 -3.53 -0.61
C PHE A 51 -4.05 -2.41 -0.74
N ILE A 52 -4.36 -1.35 -1.50
CA ILE A 52 -3.43 -0.23 -1.71
C ILE A 52 -3.13 0.47 -0.37
N ARG A 53 -4.15 0.71 0.46
CA ARG A 53 -3.95 1.32 1.79
C ARG A 53 -3.09 0.44 2.72
N LEU A 54 -3.33 -0.87 2.73
CA LEU A 54 -2.53 -1.82 3.52
C LEU A 54 -1.11 -1.99 2.97
N PHE A 55 -0.94 -1.90 1.65
CA PHE A 55 0.38 -1.87 0.99
C PHE A 55 1.20 -0.67 1.47
N LEU A 56 0.60 0.52 1.46
CA LEU A 56 1.25 1.73 1.98
C LEU A 56 1.55 1.61 3.47
N MET A 57 0.59 1.11 4.26
CA MET A 57 0.81 0.85 5.69
C MET A 57 2.00 -0.08 5.92
N ARG A 58 2.08 -1.19 5.19
CA ARG A 58 3.16 -2.18 5.35
C ARG A 58 4.51 -1.65 4.87
N TYR A 59 4.53 -0.88 3.79
CA TYR A 59 5.74 -0.30 3.22
C TYR A 59 6.32 0.80 4.11
N PHE A 60 5.49 1.78 4.52
CA PHE A 60 5.90 2.89 5.36
C PHE A 60 5.89 2.59 6.87
N ARG A 61 5.50 1.37 7.25
CA ARG A 61 5.34 0.94 8.66
C ARG A 61 4.40 1.85 9.43
N TRP A 62 3.30 2.26 8.82
CA TRP A 62 2.30 3.11 9.46
C TRP A 62 1.49 2.34 10.50
N THR A 63 1.02 3.09 11.49
CA THR A 63 0.09 2.61 12.51
C THR A 63 -1.32 2.41 11.95
N VAL A 64 -2.16 1.68 12.68
CA VAL A 64 -3.58 1.52 12.33
C VAL A 64 -4.31 2.87 12.33
N ASP A 65 -3.93 3.80 13.20
CA ASP A 65 -4.55 5.13 13.23
C ASP A 65 -4.20 5.95 11.99
N GLN A 66 -2.94 5.89 11.55
CA GLN A 66 -2.50 6.49 10.29
C GLN A 66 -3.22 5.86 9.09
N LEU A 67 -3.40 4.53 9.06
CA LEU A 67 -4.21 3.85 8.05
C LEU A 67 -5.64 4.40 8.02
N ASN A 68 -6.27 4.57 9.18
CA ASN A 68 -7.64 5.09 9.30
C ASN A 68 -7.74 6.56 8.86
N SER A 69 -6.66 7.34 8.99
CA SER A 69 -6.60 8.74 8.50
C SER A 69 -6.36 8.87 6.99
N LEU A 70 -6.13 7.76 6.27
CA LEU A 70 -6.02 7.80 4.81
C LEU A 70 -7.41 8.00 4.17
N LYS A 71 -7.44 8.83 3.13
CA LYS A 71 -8.55 8.94 2.19
C LYS A 71 -8.89 7.56 1.63
N VAL A 72 -10.19 7.29 1.47
CA VAL A 72 -10.65 6.18 0.63
C VAL A 72 -10.38 6.52 -0.82
N LEU A 73 -9.79 5.59 -1.56
CA LEU A 73 -9.48 5.79 -2.97
C LEU A 73 -10.76 5.70 -3.80
N ASP A 74 -10.93 6.64 -4.72
CA ASP A 74 -11.97 6.59 -5.73
C ASP A 74 -11.67 5.49 -6.77
N ASN A 75 -12.69 5.08 -7.53
CA ASN A 75 -12.50 4.10 -8.59
C ASN A 75 -11.49 4.63 -9.62
N CYS A 76 -10.52 3.78 -9.99
CA CYS A 76 -9.38 4.11 -10.86
C CYS A 76 -8.50 5.26 -10.35
N GLU A 77 -8.57 5.64 -9.07
CA GLU A 77 -7.65 6.62 -8.50
C GLU A 77 -6.21 6.09 -8.50
N ILE A 78 -5.27 6.94 -8.90
CA ILE A 78 -3.86 6.57 -9.04
C ILE A 78 -3.09 6.96 -7.78
N CYS A 79 -2.52 5.96 -7.11
CA CYS A 79 -1.49 6.13 -6.09
C CYS A 79 -0.11 5.94 -6.74
N GLU A 80 0.79 6.89 -6.56
CA GLU A 80 2.13 6.85 -7.17
C GLU A 80 3.23 6.95 -6.12
N LEU A 81 4.21 6.05 -6.24
CA LEU A 81 5.42 6.04 -5.43
C LEU A 81 6.63 6.37 -6.31
N ILE A 82 7.39 7.40 -5.94
CA ILE A 82 8.56 7.88 -6.67
C ILE A 82 9.82 7.45 -5.93
N LYS A 83 10.77 6.84 -6.64
CA LYS A 83 12.06 6.46 -6.08
C LYS A 83 12.96 7.71 -5.95
N LYS A 84 13.36 8.05 -4.72
CA LYS A 84 14.32 9.10 -4.38
C LYS A 84 15.39 8.49 -3.45
N ASP A 85 16.66 8.64 -3.81
CA ASP A 85 17.80 8.12 -3.01
C ASP A 85 17.67 6.64 -2.63
N GLY A 86 17.15 5.82 -3.55
CA GLY A 86 16.97 4.38 -3.34
C GLY A 86 15.68 3.99 -2.60
N VAL A 87 14.94 4.95 -2.05
CA VAL A 87 13.70 4.71 -1.30
C VAL A 87 12.49 5.22 -2.07
N TYR A 88 11.36 4.53 -2.00
CA TYR A 88 10.12 4.99 -2.61
C TYR A 88 9.38 5.93 -1.66
N THR A 89 8.96 7.09 -2.14
CA THR A 89 8.18 8.08 -1.40
C THR A 89 6.85 8.32 -2.09
N LEU A 90 5.78 8.54 -1.33
CA LEU A 90 4.48 8.87 -1.90
C LEU A 90 4.57 10.20 -2.65
N ASN A 91 4.00 10.26 -3.85
CA ASN A 91 3.92 11.51 -4.60
C ASN A 91 2.98 12.48 -3.86
N GLU A 92 3.54 13.58 -3.35
CA GLU A 92 2.84 14.59 -2.54
C GLU A 92 1.72 15.31 -3.31
N ASP A 93 1.82 15.35 -4.64
CA ASP A 93 0.80 15.98 -5.50
C ASP A 93 -0.52 15.18 -5.56
N LYS A 94 -0.52 13.92 -5.11
CA LYS A 94 -1.69 13.02 -5.13
C LYS A 94 -2.15 12.65 -3.72
N ARG A 95 -2.25 13.66 -2.84
CA ARG A 95 -2.52 13.51 -1.40
C ARG A 95 -3.62 12.47 -1.10
N LEU A 96 -3.19 11.33 -0.55
CA LEU A 96 -4.05 10.31 0.06
C LEU A 96 -4.39 10.62 1.52
N LEU A 97 -4.00 11.79 2.03
CA LEU A 97 -4.27 12.24 3.39
C LEU A 97 -5.51 13.13 3.38
N THR A 98 -6.53 12.75 4.15
CA THR A 98 -7.69 13.63 4.43
C THR A 98 -7.27 14.72 5.41
N GLN A 99 -6.75 15.83 4.85
CA GLN A 99 -6.39 17.09 5.54
C GLN A 99 -5.33 17.01 6.67
N SER A 100 -4.69 18.16 6.84
CA SER A 100 -3.44 18.46 7.54
C SER A 100 -3.38 18.04 9.01
N LEU A 101 -2.21 17.53 9.43
CA LEU A 101 -1.72 17.74 10.80
C LEU A 101 -1.47 19.24 11.04
#